data_AF-A0A1A9BML4-F1
#
_entry.id   AF-A0A1A9BML4-F1
#
_cell.length_a   1.000
_cell.length_b   1.000
_cell.length_c   1.000
_cell.angle_alpha   90.00
_cell.angle_beta   90.00
_cell.angle_gamma   90.00
#
_symmetry.space_group_name_H-M   'P 1'
#
loop_
_entity.id
_entity.type
_entity.pdbx_description
1 polymer ?
#
loop_
_entity_poly.entity_id
_entity_poly.type
_entity_poly.pdbx_seq_one_letter_code
_entity_poly.pdbx_strand_id
1 'polypeptide(L)'
;MLSPSAEQLLRDLHASLSQRKRPEDVARLIQDLYAAQGTDLDPATEEALAKAAEHSLRNLWHGYTSMLEDFARPVGAQRQLARAKSLFTSLPELPADAGDDPARIEAVIRRAGEEIRRSYGQNDFGLDRLNRAERTAAGIGEMSKRQYNKRFRLLRRMEAKLARVIHEQHRREVTMTGKGALAHALSYELFATDTDSAAFIAYITARGYMRSVFTNGSQRQVYDEVAEALLQRLRDAPGRACWYAVAHVYPKAEVLAHVSDEDLARLLVRWNGVLRQVAELLEDAWNRHPLERDTMIVRRGDDSSTWNQAAQAWNTARAHWFALIEELGQHEILDRFCPGKVPRLMASDVAYWHRMSGGGLHPDTYVWAELPLPWEVLRGEKECPRSLVESVCARHRVDPVAGAWTTARPTAKAVSFRRTPELVHGVSVADPLMASALRSAGVFSGKNKRAAAQEWL
;
A
#
# COMPACT_ATOMS: atom_id res chain seq x y z
N MET A 1 -15.51 -27.79 -14.72
CA MET A 1 -15.87 -27.22 -13.40
C MET A 1 -14.80 -27.66 -12.42
N LEU A 2 -14.27 -26.74 -11.61
CA LEU A 2 -13.23 -27.06 -10.62
C LEU A 2 -13.78 -27.97 -9.53
N SER A 3 -12.93 -28.83 -8.95
CA SER A 3 -13.30 -29.56 -7.74
C SER A 3 -13.57 -28.57 -6.59
N PRO A 4 -14.47 -28.87 -5.63
CA PRO A 4 -14.72 -27.97 -4.49
C PRO A 4 -13.44 -27.60 -3.73
N SER A 5 -12.46 -28.50 -3.67
CA SER A 5 -11.15 -28.24 -3.07
C SER A 5 -10.31 -27.27 -3.90
N ALA A 6 -10.29 -27.41 -5.23
CA ALA A 6 -9.55 -26.50 -6.12
C ALA A 6 -10.16 -25.09 -6.10
N GLU A 7 -11.50 -24.99 -6.07
CA GLU A 7 -12.20 -23.71 -5.96
C GLU A 7 -11.85 -22.97 -4.66
N GLN A 8 -11.82 -23.68 -3.52
CA GLN A 8 -11.43 -23.09 -2.24
C GLN A 8 -9.97 -22.62 -2.24
N LEU A 9 -9.05 -23.42 -2.80
CA LEU A 9 -7.64 -23.03 -2.92
C LEU A 9 -7.46 -21.79 -3.79
N LEU A 10 -8.21 -21.68 -4.89
CA LEU A 10 -8.20 -20.50 -5.75
C LEU A 10 -8.75 -19.26 -5.02
N ARG A 11 -9.77 -19.42 -4.17
CA ARG A 11 -10.27 -18.35 -3.27
C ARG A 11 -9.23 -17.95 -2.22
N ASP A 12 -8.48 -18.91 -1.69
CA ASP A 12 -7.41 -18.64 -0.72
C ASP A 12 -6.23 -17.89 -1.37
N LEU A 13 -5.90 -18.21 -2.63
CA LEU A 13 -4.94 -17.44 -3.43
C LEU A 13 -5.46 -16.02 -3.71
N HIS A 14 -6.73 -15.86 -4.07
CA HIS A 14 -7.32 -14.53 -4.26
C HIS A 14 -7.31 -13.69 -2.98
N ALA A 15 -7.69 -14.28 -1.84
CA ALA A 15 -7.62 -13.62 -0.54
C ALA A 15 -6.20 -13.13 -0.20
N SER A 16 -5.18 -13.88 -0.64
CA SER A 16 -3.77 -13.54 -0.40
C SER A 16 -3.35 -12.20 -1.04
N LEU A 17 -4.06 -11.73 -2.07
CA LEU A 17 -3.76 -10.45 -2.76
C LEU A 17 -3.93 -9.22 -1.86
N SER A 18 -4.64 -9.37 -0.74
CA SER A 18 -4.84 -8.33 0.28
C SER A 18 -4.17 -8.64 1.62
N GLN A 19 -3.41 -9.73 1.68
CA GLN A 19 -2.68 -10.23 2.85
C GLN A 19 -1.18 -10.09 2.63
N ARG A 20 -0.40 -10.36 3.67
CA ARG A 20 1.07 -10.36 3.68
C ARG A 20 1.61 -11.76 3.91
N LYS A 21 0.95 -12.76 3.31
CA LYS A 21 1.41 -14.14 3.31
C LYS A 21 2.83 -14.21 2.77
N ARG A 22 3.63 -15.13 3.32
CA ARG A 22 4.99 -15.32 2.85
C ARG A 22 4.95 -16.00 1.47
N PRO A 23 5.85 -15.65 0.53
CA PRO A 23 5.94 -16.30 -0.78
C PRO A 23 6.02 -17.83 -0.70
N GLU A 24 6.65 -18.36 0.36
CA GLU A 24 6.74 -19.80 0.65
C GLU A 24 5.37 -20.44 0.85
N ASP A 25 4.48 -19.76 1.59
CA ASP A 25 3.14 -20.26 1.90
C ASP A 25 2.24 -20.15 0.66
N VAL A 26 2.42 -19.11 -0.16
CA VAL A 26 1.72 -18.96 -1.44
C VAL A 26 2.21 -20.00 -2.46
N ALA A 27 3.52 -20.29 -2.54
CA ALA A 27 4.05 -21.36 -3.38
C ALA A 27 3.44 -22.72 -3.01
N ARG A 28 3.28 -23.00 -1.71
CA ARG A 28 2.58 -24.21 -1.25
C ARG A 28 1.12 -24.25 -1.70
N LEU A 29 0.37 -23.14 -1.56
CA LEU A 29 -1.02 -23.07 -2.02
C LEU A 29 -1.15 -23.30 -3.53
N ILE A 30 -0.18 -22.80 -4.31
CA ILE A 30 -0.12 -23.02 -5.76
C ILE A 30 0.12 -24.51 -6.07
N GLN A 31 1.05 -25.18 -5.38
CA GLN A 31 1.26 -26.62 -5.55
C GLN A 31 0.01 -27.43 -5.21
N ASP A 32 -0.63 -27.12 -4.07
CA ASP A 32 -1.84 -27.79 -3.63
C ASP A 32 -2.99 -27.59 -4.65
N LEU A 33 -3.08 -26.40 -5.27
CA LEU A 33 -4.07 -26.10 -6.31
C LEU A 33 -3.85 -26.94 -7.57
N TYR A 34 -2.63 -26.99 -8.10
CA TYR A 34 -2.34 -27.79 -9.29
C TYR A 34 -2.56 -29.28 -9.05
N ALA A 35 -2.15 -29.78 -7.88
CA ALA A 35 -2.42 -31.16 -7.47
C ALA A 35 -3.93 -31.46 -7.39
N ALA A 36 -4.72 -30.56 -6.80
CA ALA A 36 -6.17 -30.71 -6.70
C ALA A 36 -6.91 -30.65 -8.05
N GLN A 37 -6.26 -30.07 -9.08
CA GLN A 37 -6.75 -30.04 -10.45
C GLN A 37 -6.21 -31.20 -11.31
N GLY A 38 -5.25 -31.98 -10.81
CA GLY A 38 -4.55 -32.98 -11.61
C GLY A 38 -3.75 -32.36 -12.77
N THR A 39 -3.24 -31.14 -12.58
CA THR A 39 -2.43 -30.45 -13.59
C THR A 39 -0.98 -30.85 -13.45
N ASP A 40 -0.41 -31.41 -14.50
CA ASP A 40 1.01 -31.72 -14.57
C ASP A 40 1.83 -30.44 -14.71
N LEU A 41 2.82 -30.30 -13.82
CA LEU A 41 3.79 -29.23 -13.88
C LEU A 41 5.00 -29.68 -14.69
N ASP A 42 5.55 -28.76 -15.49
CA ASP A 42 6.86 -28.99 -16.08
C ASP A 42 7.92 -29.06 -14.96
N PRO A 43 9.02 -29.82 -15.16
CA PRO A 43 10.01 -30.05 -14.10
C PRO A 43 10.61 -28.78 -13.51
N ALA A 44 10.79 -27.73 -14.33
CA ALA A 44 11.38 -26.48 -13.87
C ALA A 44 10.42 -25.72 -12.94
N THR A 45 9.13 -25.66 -13.27
CA THR A 45 8.11 -25.08 -12.38
C THR A 45 7.95 -25.89 -11.10
N GLU A 46 7.92 -27.22 -11.21
CA GLU A 46 7.80 -28.08 -10.03
C GLU A 46 8.96 -27.88 -9.06
N GLU A 47 10.20 -27.89 -9.56
CA GLU A 47 11.41 -27.66 -8.76
C GLU A 47 11.41 -26.27 -8.10
N ALA A 48 11.09 -25.22 -8.87
CA ALA A 48 11.06 -23.85 -8.37
C ALA A 48 10.01 -23.67 -7.25
N LEU A 49 8.80 -24.20 -7.45
CA LEU A 49 7.74 -24.17 -6.43
C LEU A 49 8.12 -25.01 -5.21
N ALA A 50 8.67 -26.20 -5.40
CA ALA A 50 9.07 -27.09 -4.31
C ALA A 50 10.14 -26.43 -3.43
N LYS A 51 11.16 -25.80 -4.04
CA LYS A 51 12.22 -25.07 -3.34
C LYS A 51 11.68 -23.93 -2.47
N ALA A 52 10.70 -23.18 -2.96
CA ALA A 52 10.06 -22.12 -2.15
C ALA A 52 9.15 -22.72 -1.06
N ALA A 53 8.35 -23.72 -1.41
CA ALA A 53 7.36 -24.33 -0.53
C ALA A 53 7.98 -25.25 0.55
N GLU A 54 9.25 -25.63 0.43
CA GLU A 54 10.01 -26.37 1.45
C GLU A 54 9.96 -25.64 2.80
N HIS A 55 9.94 -24.30 2.79
CA HIS A 55 9.95 -23.46 3.99
C HIS A 55 8.60 -22.81 4.32
N SER A 56 7.51 -23.36 3.78
CA SER A 56 6.17 -22.96 4.20
C SER A 56 5.96 -23.28 5.68
N LEU A 57 5.04 -22.57 6.35
CA LEU A 57 4.77 -22.78 7.78
C LEU A 57 4.33 -24.23 8.03
N ARG A 58 3.61 -24.83 7.09
CA ARG A 58 3.19 -26.23 7.15
C ARG A 58 4.35 -27.21 7.32
N ASN A 59 5.54 -26.87 6.81
CA ASN A 59 6.72 -27.75 6.81
C ASN A 59 7.73 -27.38 7.90
N LEU A 60 7.58 -26.23 8.56
CA LEU A 60 8.47 -25.81 9.63
C LEU A 60 8.04 -26.44 10.97
N TRP A 61 9.02 -26.88 11.75
CA TRP A 61 8.81 -27.59 13.04
C TRP A 61 7.80 -26.89 13.97
N HIS A 62 7.80 -25.56 14.04
CA HIS A 62 6.88 -24.79 14.87
C HIS A 62 5.64 -24.27 14.14
N GLY A 63 5.60 -24.35 12.80
CA GLY A 63 4.57 -23.73 11.97
C GLY A 63 4.28 -22.27 12.28
N TYR A 64 5.29 -21.53 12.74
CA TYR A 64 5.14 -20.21 13.34
C TYR A 64 6.04 -19.16 12.68
N THR A 65 5.51 -17.94 12.55
CA THR A 65 6.25 -16.74 12.17
C THR A 65 5.94 -15.61 13.15
N SER A 66 6.92 -14.74 13.43
CA SER A 66 6.71 -13.55 14.26
C SER A 66 6.08 -12.39 13.48
N MET A 67 5.86 -12.61 12.19
CA MET A 67 5.51 -11.60 11.20
C MET A 67 4.00 -11.59 10.98
N LEU A 68 3.37 -10.42 11.08
CA LEU A 68 1.94 -10.30 10.76
C LEU A 68 1.70 -10.64 9.28
N GLU A 69 0.71 -11.51 9.03
CA GLU A 69 0.25 -11.88 7.70
C GLU A 69 -0.86 -10.96 7.17
N ASP A 70 -1.24 -9.94 7.92
CA ASP A 70 -2.19 -8.91 7.48
C ASP A 70 -1.54 -7.54 7.42
N PHE A 71 -2.05 -6.71 6.52
CA PHE A 71 -1.85 -5.27 6.62
C PHE A 71 -2.60 -4.72 7.84
N ALA A 72 -2.03 -3.71 8.49
CA ALA A 72 -2.72 -3.03 9.58
C ALA A 72 -4.08 -2.52 9.09
N ARG A 73 -5.15 -2.93 9.78
CA ARG A 73 -6.50 -2.49 9.46
C ARG A 73 -6.81 -1.17 10.18
N PRO A 74 -7.52 -0.23 9.53
CA PRO A 74 -8.04 0.94 10.20
C PRO A 74 -8.86 0.53 11.42
N VAL A 75 -8.66 1.23 12.54
CA VAL A 75 -9.56 1.07 13.67
C VAL A 75 -10.87 1.78 13.30
N GLY A 76 -11.98 1.05 13.22
CA GLY A 76 -13.30 1.61 12.94
C GLY A 76 -13.89 2.49 14.05
N ALA A 77 -15.16 2.87 13.89
CA ALA A 77 -15.94 3.70 14.80
C ALA A 77 -16.87 2.90 15.74
N GLN A 78 -16.63 1.60 15.94
CA GLN A 78 -17.51 0.69 16.69
C GLN A 78 -17.85 1.22 18.09
N ARG A 79 -16.84 1.73 18.82
CA ARG A 79 -17.04 2.30 20.17
C ARG A 79 -17.91 3.56 20.14
N GLN A 80 -17.76 4.39 19.12
CA GLN A 80 -18.54 5.60 18.95
C GLN A 80 -19.98 5.29 18.57
N LEU A 81 -20.20 4.33 17.67
CA LEU A 81 -21.53 3.84 17.29
C LEU A 81 -22.27 3.21 18.47
N ALA A 82 -21.60 2.35 19.24
CA ALA A 82 -22.18 1.79 20.47
C ALA A 82 -22.57 2.90 21.47
N ARG A 83 -21.74 3.94 21.60
CA ARG A 83 -22.09 5.08 22.44
C ARG A 83 -23.25 5.90 21.89
N ALA A 84 -23.33 6.09 20.57
CA ALA A 84 -24.44 6.78 19.92
C ALA A 84 -25.75 6.04 20.16
N LYS A 85 -25.77 4.72 19.98
CA LYS A 85 -26.93 3.86 20.26
C LYS A 85 -27.45 4.00 21.69
N SER A 86 -26.55 4.19 22.68
CA SER A 86 -26.97 4.43 24.08
C SER A 86 -27.53 5.83 24.37
N LEU A 87 -27.37 6.79 23.44
CA LEU A 87 -27.75 8.19 23.64
C LEU A 87 -28.89 8.63 22.71
N PHE A 88 -29.04 8.03 21.55
CA PHE A 88 -30.03 8.41 20.55
C PHE A 88 -31.02 7.27 20.36
N THR A 89 -32.31 7.56 20.48
CA THR A 89 -33.38 6.56 20.36
C THR A 89 -33.79 6.33 18.92
N SER A 90 -33.45 7.26 18.01
CA SER A 90 -33.78 7.20 16.59
C SER A 90 -32.89 6.26 15.77
N LEU A 91 -31.86 5.68 16.38
CA LEU A 91 -30.85 4.87 15.69
C LEU A 91 -31.28 3.40 15.57
N PRO A 92 -31.15 2.77 14.38
CA PRO A 92 -31.46 1.37 14.20
C PRO A 92 -30.42 0.46 14.88
N GLU A 93 -30.74 -0.83 14.96
CA GLU A 93 -29.73 -1.86 15.18
C GLU A 93 -28.71 -1.83 14.05
N LEU A 94 -27.42 -1.91 14.40
CA LEU A 94 -26.33 -1.87 13.45
C LEU A 94 -25.58 -3.21 13.51
N PRO A 95 -25.16 -3.76 12.36
CA PRO A 95 -24.30 -4.93 12.34
C PRO A 95 -22.94 -4.60 12.98
N ALA A 96 -22.24 -5.65 13.44
CA ALA A 96 -20.98 -5.51 14.19
C ALA A 96 -19.88 -4.78 13.39
N ASP A 97 -19.91 -4.89 12.07
CA ASP A 97 -18.97 -4.30 11.11
C ASP A 97 -19.33 -2.87 10.67
N ALA A 98 -20.47 -2.31 11.12
CA ALA A 98 -20.91 -0.98 10.70
C ALA A 98 -19.89 0.13 11.03
N GLY A 99 -19.01 -0.10 12.01
CA GLY A 99 -17.94 0.81 12.37
C GLY A 99 -16.80 0.88 11.35
N ASP A 100 -16.74 -0.03 10.39
CA ASP A 100 -15.71 -0.07 9.36
C ASP A 100 -16.19 0.52 8.02
N ASP A 101 -17.49 0.82 7.88
CA ASP A 101 -18.08 1.39 6.67
C ASP A 101 -18.33 2.91 6.84
N PRO A 102 -17.59 3.78 6.13
CA PRO A 102 -17.77 5.23 6.20
C PRO A 102 -19.20 5.70 5.91
N ALA A 103 -19.89 5.08 4.94
CA ALA A 103 -21.24 5.48 4.55
C ALA A 103 -22.24 5.18 5.67
N ARG A 104 -22.10 4.02 6.33
CA ARG A 104 -22.92 3.68 7.51
C ARG A 104 -22.65 4.59 8.70
N ILE A 105 -21.37 4.90 8.96
CA ILE A 105 -20.99 5.84 10.03
C ILE A 105 -21.63 7.21 9.77
N GLU A 106 -21.54 7.72 8.54
CA GLU A 106 -22.12 9.01 8.16
C GLU A 106 -23.65 9.01 8.30
N ALA A 107 -24.32 7.96 7.81
CA ALA A 107 -25.77 7.83 7.93
C ALA A 107 -26.22 7.88 9.40
N VAL A 108 -25.49 7.21 10.30
CA VAL A 108 -25.76 7.26 11.75
C VAL A 108 -25.55 8.68 12.31
N ILE A 109 -24.48 9.38 11.91
CA ILE A 109 -24.24 10.76 12.36
C ILE A 109 -25.39 11.67 11.94
N ARG A 110 -25.82 11.59 10.68
CA ARG A 110 -26.92 12.39 10.12
C ARG A 110 -28.23 12.10 10.86
N ARG A 111 -28.58 10.83 11.01
CA ARG A 111 -29.80 10.39 11.70
C ARG A 111 -29.83 10.81 13.17
N ALA A 112 -28.72 10.67 13.89
CA ALA A 112 -28.61 11.13 15.26
C ALA A 112 -28.64 12.67 15.37
N GLY A 113 -28.14 13.37 14.35
CA GLY A 113 -28.20 14.82 14.23
C GLY A 113 -29.63 15.35 14.20
N GLU A 114 -30.55 14.64 13.52
CA GLU A 114 -31.98 14.99 13.46
C GLU A 114 -32.62 15.10 14.86
N GLU A 115 -32.32 14.15 15.77
CA GLU A 115 -32.88 14.13 17.15
C GLU A 115 -32.50 15.38 17.96
N ILE A 116 -31.34 15.96 17.68
CA ILE A 116 -30.85 17.17 18.37
C ILE A 116 -30.85 18.42 17.48
N ARG A 117 -31.50 18.36 16.31
CA ARG A 117 -31.61 19.48 15.37
C ARG A 117 -30.25 20.08 15.00
N ARG A 118 -29.27 19.21 14.78
CA ARG A 118 -27.91 19.56 14.35
C ARG A 118 -27.65 18.97 12.98
N SER A 119 -27.33 19.81 12.01
CA SER A 119 -26.94 19.36 10.67
C SER A 119 -25.52 18.78 10.66
N TYR A 120 -25.23 17.92 9.70
CA TYR A 120 -23.87 17.41 9.48
C TYR A 120 -22.91 18.57 9.17
N GLY A 121 -21.69 18.55 9.71
CA GLY A 121 -20.69 19.61 9.52
C GLY A 121 -20.80 20.77 10.51
N GLN A 122 -21.96 20.96 11.15
CA GLN A 122 -22.19 21.98 12.18
C GLN A 122 -21.52 21.58 13.50
N ASN A 123 -20.24 21.90 13.64
CA ASN A 123 -19.35 21.45 14.72
C ASN A 123 -18.96 22.52 15.73
N ASP A 124 -19.35 23.77 15.51
CA ASP A 124 -18.95 24.90 16.34
C ASP A 124 -19.78 24.99 17.63
N PHE A 125 -19.10 25.14 18.77
CA PHE A 125 -19.79 25.19 20.07
C PHE A 125 -20.49 26.51 20.37
N GLY A 126 -20.05 27.59 19.72
CA GLY A 126 -20.62 28.92 19.84
C GLY A 126 -21.76 29.12 18.85
N LEU A 127 -21.51 28.83 17.57
CA LEU A 127 -22.41 29.16 16.47
C LEU A 127 -23.49 28.11 16.23
N ASP A 128 -23.12 26.83 16.26
CA ASP A 128 -24.02 25.76 15.80
C ASP A 128 -24.86 25.14 16.92
N ARG A 129 -24.60 25.52 18.17
CA ARG A 129 -25.14 24.86 19.35
C ARG A 129 -26.36 25.61 19.86
N LEU A 130 -27.52 24.95 19.85
CA LEU A 130 -28.77 25.55 20.32
C LEU A 130 -28.73 25.91 21.82
N ASN A 131 -29.06 27.16 22.12
CA ASN A 131 -29.28 27.70 23.46
C ASN A 131 -30.64 27.22 24.04
N ARG A 132 -31.03 27.69 25.24
CA ARG A 132 -32.28 27.23 25.88
C ARG A 132 -33.52 27.60 25.07
N ALA A 133 -33.62 28.85 24.62
CA ALA A 133 -34.77 29.33 23.85
C ALA A 133 -34.85 28.61 22.50
N GLU A 134 -33.71 28.46 21.83
CA GLU A 134 -33.61 27.76 20.54
C GLU A 134 -33.98 26.28 20.65
N ARG A 135 -33.57 25.57 21.71
CA ARG A 135 -34.00 24.18 21.93
C ARG A 135 -35.50 24.06 22.14
N THR A 136 -36.11 25.00 22.88
CA THR A 136 -37.56 25.04 23.06
C THR A 136 -38.26 25.30 21.72
N ALA A 137 -37.80 26.29 20.94
CA ALA A 137 -38.35 26.59 19.61
C ALA A 137 -38.20 25.41 18.63
N ALA A 138 -37.12 24.64 18.74
CA ALA A 138 -36.85 23.49 17.89
C ALA A 138 -37.55 22.18 18.33
N GLY A 139 -38.43 22.25 19.36
CA GLY A 139 -39.23 21.13 19.85
C GLY A 139 -38.47 20.13 20.72
N ILE A 140 -37.27 20.50 21.22
CA ILE A 140 -36.43 19.65 22.08
C ILE A 140 -36.14 20.30 23.45
N GLY A 141 -37.04 21.18 23.90
CA GLY A 141 -36.90 21.98 25.12
C GLY A 141 -36.82 21.16 26.42
N GLU A 142 -37.40 19.95 26.43
CA GLU A 142 -37.34 19.02 27.57
C GLU A 142 -35.94 18.42 27.78
N MET A 143 -35.08 18.44 26.75
CA MET A 143 -33.73 17.95 26.86
C MET A 143 -32.86 18.91 27.69
N SER A 144 -32.29 18.39 28.78
CA SER A 144 -31.37 19.19 29.61
C SER A 144 -30.15 19.65 28.81
N LYS A 145 -29.60 20.82 29.18
CA LYS A 145 -28.35 21.36 28.58
C LYS A 145 -27.21 20.33 28.59
N ARG A 146 -27.09 19.56 29.67
CA ARG A 146 -26.04 18.53 29.81
C ARG A 146 -26.23 17.38 28.81
N GLN A 147 -27.46 16.89 28.65
CA GLN A 147 -27.80 15.84 27.70
C GLN A 147 -27.54 16.30 26.25
N TYR A 148 -28.01 17.50 25.90
CA TYR A 148 -27.78 18.10 24.59
C TYR A 148 -26.28 18.26 24.28
N ASN A 149 -25.52 18.87 25.19
CA ASN A 149 -24.07 19.04 25.03
C ASN A 149 -23.29 17.72 24.94
N LYS A 150 -23.79 16.66 25.57
CA LYS A 150 -23.17 15.32 25.48
C LYS A 150 -23.39 14.72 24.09
N ARG A 151 -24.60 14.83 23.54
CA ARG A 151 -24.94 14.39 22.18
C ARG A 151 -24.19 15.18 21.11
N PHE A 152 -24.18 16.51 21.21
CA PHE A 152 -23.43 17.39 20.31
C PHE A 152 -21.93 17.04 20.27
N ARG A 153 -21.29 16.89 21.45
CA ARG A 153 -19.87 16.47 21.55
C ARG A 153 -19.62 15.08 20.97
N LEU A 154 -20.58 14.17 21.05
CA LEU A 154 -20.43 12.84 20.47
C LEU A 154 -20.43 12.94 18.95
N LEU A 155 -21.41 13.62 18.34
CA LEU A 155 -21.51 13.72 16.88
C LEU A 155 -20.30 14.43 16.26
N ARG A 156 -19.82 15.52 16.87
CA ARG A 156 -18.57 16.16 16.43
C ARG A 156 -17.38 15.19 16.43
N ARG A 157 -17.24 14.39 17.50
CA ARG A 157 -16.16 13.39 17.59
C ARG A 157 -16.36 12.24 16.61
N MET A 158 -17.60 11.91 16.27
CA MET A 158 -17.92 10.91 15.24
C MET A 158 -17.56 11.41 13.85
N GLU A 159 -17.83 12.68 13.51
CA GLU A 159 -17.40 13.27 12.23
C GLU A 159 -15.88 13.29 12.10
N ALA A 160 -15.17 13.73 13.16
CA ALA A 160 -13.70 13.66 13.18
C ALA A 160 -13.18 12.22 13.09
N LYS A 161 -13.90 11.25 13.68
CA LYS A 161 -13.56 9.83 13.60
C LYS A 161 -13.81 9.26 12.21
N LEU A 162 -14.91 9.63 11.56
CA LEU A 162 -15.25 9.28 10.19
C LEU A 162 -14.16 9.75 9.22
N ALA A 163 -13.78 11.03 9.29
CA ALA A 163 -12.69 11.58 8.48
C ALA A 163 -11.38 10.79 8.67
N ARG A 164 -11.07 10.40 9.91
CA ARG A 164 -9.90 9.55 10.21
C ARG A 164 -10.05 8.14 9.63
N VAL A 165 -11.22 7.51 9.70
CA VAL A 165 -11.44 6.17 9.14
C VAL A 165 -11.23 6.19 7.63
N ILE A 166 -11.79 7.18 6.92
CA ILE A 166 -11.61 7.36 5.48
C ILE A 166 -10.11 7.52 5.15
N HIS A 167 -9.42 8.43 5.84
CA HIS A 167 -7.98 8.66 5.64
C HIS A 167 -7.15 7.38 5.86
N GLU A 168 -7.46 6.61 6.91
CA GLU A 168 -6.75 5.36 7.22
C GLU A 168 -7.06 4.24 6.22
N GLN A 169 -8.27 4.18 5.67
CA GLN A 169 -8.63 3.26 4.57
C GLN A 169 -7.83 3.58 3.31
N HIS A 170 -7.80 4.85 2.89
CA HIS A 170 -7.00 5.30 1.76
C HIS A 170 -5.51 4.99 1.98
N ARG A 171 -4.98 5.26 3.18
CA ARG A 171 -3.57 4.95 3.50
C ARG A 171 -3.27 3.45 3.40
N ARG A 172 -4.20 2.58 3.80
CA ARG A 172 -4.06 1.13 3.66
C ARG A 172 -4.02 0.72 2.19
N GLU A 173 -4.92 1.25 1.37
CA GLU A 173 -4.96 0.99 -0.08
C GLU A 173 -3.67 1.46 -0.78
N VAL A 174 -3.20 2.66 -0.47
CA VAL A 174 -1.91 3.19 -0.95
C VAL A 174 -0.75 2.26 -0.54
N THR A 175 -0.75 1.77 0.70
CA THR A 175 0.29 0.86 1.19
C THR A 175 0.30 -0.47 0.41
N MET A 176 -0.86 -1.04 0.13
CA MET A 176 -0.98 -2.26 -0.68
C MET A 176 -0.52 -1.97 -2.11
N THR A 177 -1.00 -0.88 -2.71
CA THR A 177 -0.65 -0.46 -4.07
C THR A 177 0.84 -0.28 -4.28
N GLY A 178 1.55 0.33 -3.33
CA GLY A 178 2.99 0.53 -3.47
C GLY A 178 3.83 -0.73 -3.55
N LYS A 179 3.33 -1.85 -3.04
CA LYS A 179 4.08 -3.12 -3.00
C LYS A 179 3.52 -4.22 -3.90
N GLY A 180 2.20 -4.32 -4.00
CA GLY A 180 1.49 -5.34 -4.77
C GLY A 180 0.78 -4.77 -6.00
N ALA A 181 1.04 -3.51 -6.35
CA ALA A 181 0.37 -2.84 -7.46
C ALA A 181 -1.18 -2.95 -7.35
N LEU A 182 -1.90 -3.17 -8.45
CA LEU A 182 -3.36 -3.28 -8.43
C LEU A 182 -3.89 -4.68 -8.03
N ALA A 183 -3.04 -5.56 -7.47
CA ALA A 183 -3.45 -6.92 -7.08
C ALA A 183 -4.71 -6.94 -6.20
N HIS A 184 -4.74 -6.08 -5.18
CA HIS A 184 -5.85 -5.99 -4.23
C HIS A 184 -7.17 -5.50 -4.85
N ALA A 185 -7.14 -4.95 -6.07
CA ALA A 185 -8.30 -4.46 -6.81
C ALA A 185 -8.81 -5.47 -7.86
N LEU A 186 -8.15 -6.62 -8.02
CA LEU A 186 -8.63 -7.69 -8.88
C LEU A 186 -9.87 -8.35 -8.26
N SER A 187 -10.97 -8.35 -9.02
CA SER A 187 -12.15 -9.15 -8.69
C SER A 187 -11.82 -10.64 -8.72
N TYR A 188 -12.54 -11.44 -7.94
CA TYR A 188 -12.34 -12.89 -7.93
C TYR A 188 -12.57 -13.49 -9.32
N GLU A 189 -13.58 -13.03 -10.06
CA GLU A 189 -13.98 -13.55 -11.36
C GLU A 189 -12.87 -13.40 -12.40
N LEU A 190 -12.29 -12.19 -12.50
CA LEU A 190 -11.16 -11.91 -13.38
C LEU A 190 -9.91 -12.70 -12.96
N PHE A 191 -9.63 -12.78 -11.66
CA PHE A 191 -8.49 -13.53 -11.13
C PHE A 191 -8.60 -15.03 -11.41
N ALA A 192 -9.80 -15.59 -11.26
CA ALA A 192 -10.08 -17.02 -11.42
C ALA A 192 -10.26 -17.46 -12.88
N THR A 193 -10.16 -16.53 -13.85
CA THR A 193 -10.35 -16.83 -15.28
C THR A 193 -9.33 -17.86 -15.79
N ASP A 194 -8.09 -17.80 -15.31
CA ASP A 194 -7.04 -18.78 -15.64
C ASP A 194 -6.17 -19.08 -14.41
N THR A 195 -5.94 -20.37 -14.16
CA THR A 195 -5.21 -20.82 -12.97
C THR A 195 -3.72 -20.48 -13.01
N ASP A 196 -3.06 -20.57 -14.18
CA ASP A 196 -1.64 -20.25 -14.29
C ASP A 196 -1.43 -18.73 -14.04
N SER A 197 -2.34 -17.90 -14.58
CA SER A 197 -2.36 -16.46 -14.34
C SER A 197 -2.58 -16.13 -12.86
N ALA A 198 -3.54 -16.80 -12.22
CA ALA A 198 -3.81 -16.67 -10.79
C ALA A 198 -2.59 -17.02 -9.92
N ALA A 199 -1.88 -18.10 -10.27
CA ALA A 199 -0.67 -18.53 -9.57
C ALA A 199 0.46 -17.50 -9.69
N PHE A 200 0.73 -17.00 -10.91
CA PHE A 200 1.72 -15.95 -11.12
C PHE A 200 1.38 -14.68 -10.33
N ILE A 201 0.12 -14.20 -10.44
CA ILE A 201 -0.36 -12.98 -9.77
C ILE A 201 -0.22 -13.11 -8.25
N ALA A 202 -0.68 -14.22 -7.66
CA ALA A 202 -0.60 -14.43 -6.22
C ALA A 202 0.86 -14.47 -5.74
N TYR A 203 1.73 -15.19 -6.46
CA TYR A 203 3.13 -15.33 -6.08
C TYR A 203 3.89 -14.00 -6.15
N ILE A 204 3.81 -13.28 -7.28
CA ILE A 204 4.54 -12.01 -7.45
C ILE A 204 4.04 -10.95 -6.47
N THR A 205 2.75 -10.97 -6.13
CA THR A 205 2.15 -10.09 -5.12
C THR A 205 2.71 -10.38 -3.72
N ALA A 206 2.77 -11.67 -3.32
CA ALA A 206 3.37 -12.06 -2.04
C ALA A 206 4.84 -11.65 -1.94
N ARG A 207 5.59 -11.76 -3.04
CA ARG A 207 6.97 -11.25 -3.15
C ARG A 207 7.05 -9.74 -2.94
N GLY A 208 6.16 -8.98 -3.57
CA GLY A 208 6.08 -7.54 -3.41
C GLY A 208 5.80 -7.11 -1.97
N TYR A 209 4.96 -7.87 -1.27
CA TYR A 209 4.52 -7.58 0.11
C TYR A 209 5.53 -7.90 1.21
N MET A 210 6.67 -8.51 0.88
CA MET A 210 7.75 -8.73 1.83
C MET A 210 8.15 -7.43 2.55
N ARG A 211 8.48 -7.54 3.85
CA ARG A 211 8.97 -6.42 4.64
C ARG A 211 10.39 -6.06 4.18
N SER A 212 10.67 -4.76 4.12
CA SER A 212 12.00 -4.27 3.77
C SER A 212 12.98 -4.58 4.89
N VAL A 213 14.17 -5.03 4.52
CA VAL A 213 15.27 -5.29 5.46
C VAL A 213 16.02 -3.97 5.68
N PHE A 214 16.39 -3.70 6.92
CA PHE A 214 17.28 -2.62 7.30
C PHE A 214 18.69 -2.96 6.82
N THR A 215 19.15 -2.28 5.77
CA THR A 215 20.44 -2.52 5.13
C THR A 215 20.96 -1.24 4.49
N ASN A 216 22.29 -1.10 4.40
CA ASN A 216 22.98 -0.09 3.57
C ASN A 216 23.25 -0.60 2.15
N GLY A 217 22.82 -1.83 1.82
CA GLY A 217 22.91 -2.42 0.49
C GLY A 217 21.60 -2.32 -0.31
N SER A 218 21.53 -3.06 -1.41
CA SER A 218 20.35 -3.12 -2.25
C SER A 218 19.18 -3.82 -1.55
N GLN A 219 17.98 -3.28 -1.71
CA GLN A 219 16.76 -3.97 -1.32
C GLN A 219 16.52 -5.20 -2.21
N ARG A 220 15.76 -6.16 -1.69
CA ARG A 220 15.47 -7.40 -2.38
C ARG A 220 14.59 -7.17 -3.62
N GLN A 221 14.95 -7.82 -4.73
CA GLN A 221 14.15 -7.81 -5.94
C GLN A 221 12.93 -8.72 -5.82
N VAL A 222 11.79 -8.23 -6.34
CA VAL A 222 10.49 -8.94 -6.29
C VAL A 222 10.51 -10.15 -7.20
N TYR A 223 10.91 -9.95 -8.46
CA TYR A 223 10.94 -10.94 -9.53
C TYR A 223 12.13 -11.90 -9.39
N ASP A 224 11.85 -13.18 -9.15
CA ASP A 224 12.82 -14.26 -8.91
C ASP A 224 12.52 -15.51 -9.75
N GLU A 225 13.31 -16.57 -9.57
CA GLU A 225 13.21 -17.81 -10.36
C GLU A 225 11.83 -18.50 -10.31
N VAL A 226 11.07 -18.36 -9.22
CA VAL A 226 9.72 -18.95 -9.13
C VAL A 226 8.73 -18.10 -9.91
N ALA A 227 8.83 -16.78 -9.82
CA ALA A 227 8.04 -15.89 -10.66
C ALA A 227 8.35 -16.10 -12.15
N GLU A 228 9.62 -16.32 -12.50
CA GLU A 228 10.04 -16.65 -13.87
C GLU A 228 9.45 -17.96 -14.36
N ALA A 229 9.51 -19.04 -13.56
CA ALA A 229 8.92 -20.32 -13.95
C ALA A 229 7.40 -20.21 -14.16
N LEU A 230 6.69 -19.51 -13.26
CA LEU A 230 5.25 -19.25 -13.42
C LEU A 230 4.94 -18.36 -14.63
N LEU A 231 5.75 -17.34 -14.92
CA LEU A 231 5.56 -16.52 -16.12
C LEU A 231 5.84 -17.31 -17.40
N GLN A 232 6.85 -18.20 -17.38
CA GLN A 232 7.18 -19.04 -18.52
C GLN A 232 5.99 -19.93 -18.91
N ARG A 233 5.23 -20.46 -17.95
CA ARG A 233 3.98 -21.18 -18.23
C ARG A 233 2.93 -20.34 -18.96
N LEU A 234 2.85 -19.05 -18.65
CA LEU A 234 1.98 -18.12 -19.40
C LEU A 234 2.49 -17.91 -20.82
N ARG A 235 3.81 -17.80 -20.99
CA ARG A 235 4.46 -17.66 -22.32
C ARG A 235 4.28 -18.91 -23.18
N ASP A 236 4.27 -20.09 -22.57
CA ASP A 236 4.10 -21.37 -23.28
C ASP A 236 2.64 -21.60 -23.73
N ALA A 237 1.67 -20.95 -23.06
CA ALA A 237 0.25 -21.02 -23.39
C ALA A 237 -0.41 -19.62 -23.48
N PRO A 238 0.04 -18.74 -24.39
CA PRO A 238 -0.33 -17.33 -24.38
C PRO A 238 -1.81 -17.09 -24.72
N GLY A 239 -2.45 -18.00 -25.46
CA GLY A 239 -3.89 -17.92 -25.78
C GLY A 239 -4.82 -18.28 -24.61
N ARG A 240 -4.29 -18.84 -23.53
CA ARG A 240 -5.05 -19.19 -22.31
C ARG A 240 -4.83 -18.18 -21.18
N ALA A 241 -3.65 -17.57 -21.13
CA ALA A 241 -3.29 -16.62 -20.08
C ALA A 241 -4.22 -15.39 -20.06
N CYS A 242 -4.65 -15.00 -18.86
CA CYS A 242 -5.43 -13.79 -18.65
C CYS A 242 -4.49 -12.58 -18.52
N TRP A 243 -3.90 -12.15 -19.63
CA TRP A 243 -2.89 -11.07 -19.67
C TRP A 243 -3.37 -9.76 -19.06
N TYR A 244 -4.66 -9.43 -19.21
CA TYR A 244 -5.25 -8.27 -18.56
C TYR A 244 -5.18 -8.32 -17.02
N ALA A 245 -5.41 -9.50 -16.41
CA ALA A 245 -5.26 -9.68 -14.97
C ALA A 245 -3.78 -9.58 -14.56
N VAL A 246 -2.87 -10.16 -15.34
CA VAL A 246 -1.42 -10.10 -15.10
C VAL A 246 -0.90 -8.66 -15.16
N ALA A 247 -1.40 -7.85 -16.09
CA ALA A 247 -1.02 -6.44 -16.24
C ALA A 247 -1.40 -5.55 -15.05
N HIS A 248 -2.33 -5.98 -14.17
CA HIS A 248 -2.62 -5.26 -12.92
C HIS A 248 -1.43 -5.27 -11.96
N VAL A 249 -0.60 -6.32 -12.01
CA VAL A 249 0.51 -6.53 -11.06
C VAL A 249 1.88 -6.42 -11.70
N TYR A 250 1.99 -6.77 -12.98
CA TYR A 250 3.26 -6.83 -13.70
C TYR A 250 3.13 -6.24 -15.13
N PRO A 251 2.85 -4.93 -15.28
CA PRO A 251 2.73 -4.27 -16.58
C PRO A 251 4.12 -4.04 -17.18
N LYS A 252 4.72 -5.11 -17.70
CA LYS A 252 5.95 -5.08 -18.49
C LYS A 252 5.61 -5.20 -19.96
N ALA A 253 6.47 -4.70 -20.85
CA ALA A 253 6.26 -4.74 -22.30
C ALA A 253 5.83 -6.13 -22.79
N GLU A 254 6.47 -7.20 -22.32
CA GLU A 254 6.10 -8.58 -22.69
C GLU A 254 4.66 -8.99 -22.30
N VAL A 255 4.12 -8.43 -21.21
CA VAL A 255 2.74 -8.67 -20.76
C VAL A 255 1.78 -7.74 -21.50
N LEU A 256 2.15 -6.46 -21.61
CA LEU A 256 1.30 -5.42 -22.18
C LEU A 256 1.06 -5.63 -23.68
N ALA A 257 2.03 -6.20 -24.40
CA ALA A 257 1.90 -6.57 -25.81
C ALA A 257 0.78 -7.60 -26.09
N HIS A 258 0.27 -8.28 -25.06
CA HIS A 258 -0.86 -9.21 -25.16
C HIS A 258 -2.20 -8.60 -24.73
N VAL A 259 -2.21 -7.34 -24.27
CA VAL A 259 -3.40 -6.67 -23.75
C VAL A 259 -3.98 -5.78 -24.86
N SER A 260 -5.30 -5.78 -25.02
CA SER A 260 -5.96 -4.93 -26.01
C SER A 260 -5.77 -3.43 -25.71
N ASP A 261 -5.74 -2.58 -26.73
CA ASP A 261 -5.65 -1.12 -26.56
C ASP A 261 -6.75 -0.57 -25.64
N GLU A 262 -7.96 -1.14 -25.71
CA GLU A 262 -9.08 -0.76 -24.85
C GLU A 262 -8.79 -1.06 -23.37
N ASP A 263 -8.21 -2.23 -23.08
CA ASP A 263 -7.80 -2.62 -21.74
C ASP A 263 -6.58 -1.84 -21.24
N LEU A 264 -5.62 -1.54 -22.12
CA LEU A 264 -4.48 -0.67 -21.82
C LEU A 264 -4.97 0.74 -21.43
N ALA A 265 -5.93 1.29 -22.17
CA ALA A 265 -6.56 2.57 -21.84
C ALA A 265 -7.30 2.53 -20.50
N ARG A 266 -8.03 1.44 -20.21
CA ARG A 266 -8.66 1.23 -18.88
C ARG A 266 -7.64 1.21 -17.75
N LEU A 267 -6.52 0.50 -17.93
CA LEU A 267 -5.44 0.46 -16.95
C LEU A 267 -4.78 1.83 -16.77
N LEU A 268 -4.58 2.58 -17.86
CA LEU A 268 -3.98 3.91 -17.82
C LEU A 268 -4.84 4.87 -16.99
N VAL A 269 -6.17 4.86 -17.18
CA VAL A 269 -7.11 5.64 -16.36
C VAL A 269 -7.04 5.25 -14.89
N ARG A 270 -6.99 3.95 -14.58
CA ARG A 270 -6.85 3.45 -13.20
C ARG A 270 -5.55 3.93 -12.55
N TRP A 271 -4.41 3.78 -13.22
CA TRP A 271 -3.12 4.23 -12.70
C TRP A 271 -3.04 5.75 -12.55
N ASN A 272 -3.67 6.52 -13.46
CA ASN A 272 -3.80 7.96 -13.30
C ASN A 272 -4.65 8.33 -12.06
N GLY A 273 -5.72 7.59 -11.79
CA GLY A 273 -6.50 7.71 -10.56
C GLY A 273 -5.66 7.47 -9.30
N VAL A 274 -4.83 6.43 -9.31
CA VAL A 274 -3.88 6.14 -8.21
C VAL A 274 -2.87 7.27 -8.04
N LEU A 275 -2.29 7.79 -9.12
CA LEU A 275 -1.34 8.91 -9.07
C LEU A 275 -1.94 10.12 -8.36
N ARG A 276 -3.19 10.48 -8.70
CA ARG A 276 -3.91 11.59 -8.05
C ARG A 276 -4.14 11.35 -6.56
N GLN A 277 -4.63 10.16 -6.19
CA GLN A 277 -4.86 9.82 -4.77
C GLN A 277 -3.57 9.84 -3.95
N VAL A 278 -2.47 9.32 -4.51
CA VAL A 278 -1.17 9.31 -3.82
C VAL A 278 -0.57 10.71 -3.74
N ALA A 279 -0.76 11.55 -4.76
CA ALA A 279 -0.32 12.95 -4.74
C ALA A 279 -0.98 13.74 -3.62
N GLU A 280 -2.29 13.59 -3.42
CA GLU A 280 -3.01 14.21 -2.30
C GLU A 280 -2.42 13.76 -0.95
N LEU A 281 -2.15 12.47 -0.77
CA LEU A 281 -1.55 11.96 0.49
C LEU A 281 -0.12 12.49 0.72
N LEU A 282 0.66 12.65 -0.36
CA LEU A 282 2.00 13.23 -0.29
C LEU A 282 1.94 14.71 0.09
N GLU A 283 1.04 15.48 -0.54
CA GLU A 283 0.82 16.90 -0.25
C GLU A 283 0.33 17.10 1.20
N ASP A 284 -0.61 16.29 1.66
CA ASP A 284 -1.09 16.29 3.05
C ASP A 284 0.03 15.97 4.05
N ALA A 285 0.91 15.02 3.73
CA ALA A 285 2.07 14.72 4.57
C ALA A 285 3.06 15.89 4.58
N TRP A 286 3.34 16.47 3.41
CA TRP A 286 4.23 17.62 3.25
C TRP A 286 3.75 18.86 4.01
N ASN A 287 2.47 19.22 3.86
CA ASN A 287 1.89 20.43 4.46
C ASN A 287 1.77 20.34 5.98
N ARG A 288 1.70 19.12 6.54
CA ARG A 288 1.71 18.92 8.00
C ARG A 288 3.08 19.19 8.61
N HIS A 289 4.14 18.77 7.95
CA HIS A 289 5.51 19.00 8.38
C HIS A 289 6.46 18.94 7.17
N PRO A 290 6.83 20.09 6.58
CA PRO A 290 7.67 20.12 5.39
C PRO A 290 9.00 19.39 5.62
N LEU A 291 9.36 18.54 4.66
CA LEU A 291 10.55 17.71 4.75
C LEU A 291 11.77 18.44 4.19
N GLU A 292 12.95 18.06 4.66
CA GLU A 292 14.20 18.55 4.06
C GLU A 292 14.43 17.89 2.71
N ARG A 293 14.16 18.66 1.65
CA ARG A 293 14.16 18.18 0.28
C ARG A 293 15.55 17.76 -0.20
N ASP A 294 16.58 18.48 0.22
CA ASP A 294 17.95 18.29 -0.26
C ASP A 294 18.63 17.06 0.36
N THR A 295 18.08 16.57 1.47
CA THR A 295 18.68 15.44 2.19
C THR A 295 17.77 14.22 2.27
N MET A 296 16.45 14.43 2.36
CA MET A 296 15.46 13.39 2.62
C MET A 296 15.82 12.51 3.82
N ILE A 297 16.46 13.09 4.84
CA ILE A 297 16.80 12.40 6.10
C ILE A 297 15.72 12.69 7.14
N VAL A 298 15.21 11.64 7.78
CA VAL A 298 14.20 11.76 8.86
C VAL A 298 14.69 12.68 9.97
N ARG A 299 13.85 13.65 10.33
CA ARG A 299 13.98 14.54 11.49
C ARG A 299 12.88 14.26 12.51
N ARG A 300 13.08 14.80 13.72
CA ARG A 300 12.07 14.71 14.77
C ARG A 300 10.81 15.47 14.32
N GLY A 301 9.67 14.77 14.31
CA GLY A 301 8.38 15.33 13.89
C GLY A 301 7.90 14.79 12.54
N ASP A 302 8.80 14.25 11.72
CA ASP A 302 8.45 13.70 10.41
C ASP A 302 7.58 12.45 10.55
N ASP A 303 6.48 12.39 9.78
CA ASP A 303 5.71 11.17 9.57
C ASP A 303 6.33 10.35 8.43
N SER A 304 7.51 9.77 8.70
CA SER A 304 8.24 8.95 7.73
C SER A 304 7.48 7.70 7.31
N SER A 305 6.51 7.25 8.11
CA SER A 305 5.70 6.07 7.79
C SER A 305 4.71 6.39 6.68
N THR A 306 3.92 7.45 6.83
CA THR A 306 2.97 7.87 5.81
C THR A 306 3.70 8.32 4.54
N TRP A 307 4.76 9.14 4.67
CA TRP A 307 5.54 9.60 3.51
C TRP A 307 6.14 8.42 2.73
N ASN A 308 6.80 7.47 3.39
CA ASN A 308 7.47 6.36 2.70
C ASN A 308 6.49 5.40 2.03
N GLN A 309 5.29 5.21 2.61
CA GLN A 309 4.22 4.42 1.99
C GLN A 309 3.70 5.11 0.73
N ALA A 310 3.41 6.40 0.82
CA ALA A 310 2.93 7.20 -0.32
C ALA A 310 4.00 7.32 -1.42
N ALA A 311 5.26 7.60 -1.07
CA ALA A 311 6.37 7.67 -2.02
C ALA A 311 6.59 6.33 -2.76
N GLN A 312 6.44 5.21 -2.06
CA GLN A 312 6.51 3.88 -2.68
C GLN A 312 5.35 3.67 -3.68
N ALA A 313 4.12 3.99 -3.28
CA ALA A 313 2.94 3.91 -4.15
C ALA A 313 3.04 4.82 -5.38
N TRP A 314 3.55 6.03 -5.18
CA TRP A 314 3.81 6.99 -6.24
C TRP A 314 4.75 6.41 -7.28
N ASN A 315 5.91 5.90 -6.84
CA ASN A 315 6.91 5.38 -7.75
C ASN A 315 6.43 4.12 -8.48
N THR A 316 5.66 3.25 -7.83
CA THR A 316 5.02 2.09 -8.48
C THR A 316 4.00 2.54 -9.52
N ALA A 317 3.06 3.41 -9.15
CA ALA A 317 2.02 3.90 -10.06
C ALA A 317 2.61 4.65 -11.26
N ARG A 318 3.61 5.49 -11.02
CA ARG A 318 4.32 6.24 -12.07
C ARG A 318 5.05 5.30 -13.02
N ALA A 319 5.75 4.29 -12.51
CA ALA A 319 6.44 3.33 -13.37
C ALA A 319 5.47 2.53 -14.25
N HIS A 320 4.30 2.17 -13.71
CA HIS A 320 3.27 1.42 -14.45
C HIS A 320 2.55 2.33 -15.47
N TRP A 321 2.31 3.59 -15.11
CA TRP A 321 1.78 4.61 -16.01
C TRP A 321 2.72 4.84 -17.20
N PHE A 322 4.04 4.96 -16.98
CA PHE A 322 5.01 5.03 -18.07
C PHE A 322 5.00 3.79 -18.98
N ALA A 323 4.92 2.58 -18.41
CA ALA A 323 4.88 1.35 -19.21
C ALA A 323 3.67 1.31 -20.15
N LEU A 324 2.51 1.79 -19.69
CA LEU A 324 1.29 1.87 -20.52
C LEU A 324 1.38 2.96 -21.58
N ILE A 325 1.96 4.12 -21.26
CA ILE A 325 2.20 5.19 -22.24
C ILE A 325 3.14 4.70 -23.36
N GLU A 326 4.18 3.96 -22.99
CA GLU A 326 5.13 3.37 -23.95
C GLU A 326 4.45 2.32 -24.83
N GLU A 327 3.67 1.41 -24.25
CA GLU A 327 2.95 0.38 -25.04
C GLU A 327 1.94 1.01 -26.00
N LEU A 328 1.21 2.04 -25.57
CA LEU A 328 0.25 2.77 -26.40
C LEU A 328 0.92 3.72 -27.44
N GLY A 329 2.26 3.80 -27.44
CA GLY A 329 3.02 4.69 -28.31
C GLY A 329 2.79 6.18 -28.09
N GLN A 330 2.23 6.59 -26.93
CA GLN A 330 1.84 7.98 -26.63
C GLN A 330 2.99 8.80 -26.03
N HIS A 331 4.20 8.66 -26.60
CA HIS A 331 5.42 9.24 -26.03
C HIS A 331 5.40 10.77 -25.95
N GLU A 332 4.62 11.44 -26.81
CA GLU A 332 4.42 12.88 -26.84
C GLU A 332 3.77 13.43 -25.57
N ILE A 333 3.04 12.57 -24.83
CA ILE A 333 2.49 12.95 -23.52
C ILE A 333 3.64 13.26 -22.55
N LEU A 334 4.71 12.47 -22.58
CA LEU A 334 5.87 12.65 -21.70
C LEU A 334 6.65 13.92 -22.02
N ASP A 335 6.63 14.37 -23.28
CA ASP A 335 7.29 15.62 -23.67
C ASP A 335 6.60 16.85 -23.07
N ARG A 336 5.36 16.71 -22.56
CA ARG A 336 4.62 17.76 -21.84
C ARG A 336 4.49 17.45 -20.35
N PHE A 337 4.35 16.19 -20.00
CA PHE A 337 3.99 15.71 -18.68
C PHE A 337 4.81 14.46 -18.30
N CYS A 338 5.96 14.69 -17.65
CA CYS A 338 6.86 13.66 -17.17
C CYS A 338 7.10 13.86 -15.66
N PRO A 339 6.12 13.47 -14.80
CA PRO A 339 6.23 13.76 -13.38
C PRO A 339 7.38 13.00 -12.73
N GLY A 340 8.10 13.66 -11.82
CA GLY A 340 9.28 13.12 -11.15
C GLY A 340 8.99 11.93 -10.21
N LYS A 341 10.04 11.21 -9.80
CA LYS A 341 9.96 10.23 -8.70
C LYS A 341 9.86 10.93 -7.35
N VAL A 342 9.39 10.21 -6.33
CA VAL A 342 9.40 10.69 -4.94
C VAL A 342 10.34 9.81 -4.12
N PRO A 343 11.44 10.33 -3.56
CA PRO A 343 12.31 9.57 -2.69
C PRO A 343 11.64 9.27 -1.35
N ARG A 344 11.99 8.12 -0.78
CA ARG A 344 11.66 7.79 0.60
C ARG A 344 12.58 8.56 1.54
N LEU A 345 12.05 8.96 2.70
CA LEU A 345 12.84 9.43 3.81
C LEU A 345 13.75 8.30 4.32
N MET A 346 15.04 8.61 4.40
CA MET A 346 16.07 7.73 4.94
C MET A 346 16.18 7.94 6.45
N ALA A 347 16.18 6.83 7.21
CA ALA A 347 16.41 6.90 8.65
C ALA A 347 17.80 7.47 8.95
N SER A 348 17.90 8.32 9.97
CA SER A 348 19.13 9.08 10.28
C SER A 348 20.32 8.17 10.62
N ASP A 349 20.06 7.00 11.21
CA ASP A 349 21.06 5.98 11.52
C ASP A 349 21.58 5.27 10.25
N VAL A 350 20.71 4.97 9.28
CA VAL A 350 21.10 4.46 7.96
C VAL A 350 21.93 5.51 7.22
N ALA A 351 21.51 6.78 7.26
CA ALA A 351 22.25 7.88 6.65
C ALA A 351 23.66 8.01 7.25
N TYR A 352 23.77 7.91 8.57
CA TYR A 352 25.05 7.90 9.27
C TYR A 352 25.89 6.68 8.88
N TRP A 353 25.30 5.48 8.82
CA TRP A 353 26.00 4.26 8.40
C TRP A 353 26.56 4.39 6.98
N HIS A 354 25.79 4.91 6.02
CA HIS A 354 26.29 5.18 4.67
C HIS A 354 27.51 6.10 4.67
N ARG A 355 27.47 7.22 5.41
CA ARG A 355 28.60 8.14 5.50
C ARG A 355 29.84 7.48 6.11
N MET A 356 29.66 6.72 7.17
CA MET A 356 30.76 5.99 7.83
C MET A 356 31.40 4.93 6.91
N SER A 357 30.63 4.36 5.99
CA SER A 357 31.14 3.42 4.98
C SER A 357 31.65 4.12 3.71
N GLY A 358 31.87 5.44 3.72
CA GLY A 358 32.36 6.21 2.57
C GLY A 358 31.32 6.50 1.49
N GLY A 359 30.05 6.18 1.74
CA GLY A 359 28.94 6.47 0.84
C GLY A 359 28.32 7.85 1.08
N GLY A 360 27.44 8.25 0.15
CA GLY A 360 26.68 9.51 0.23
C GLY A 360 25.17 9.27 0.09
N LEU A 361 24.43 10.36 -0.08
CA LEU A 361 23.03 10.27 -0.50
C LEU A 361 22.94 9.68 -1.90
N HIS A 362 21.84 8.99 -2.17
CA HIS A 362 21.57 8.48 -3.51
C HIS A 362 21.39 9.67 -4.49
N PRO A 363 21.96 9.64 -5.71
CA PRO A 363 21.86 10.75 -6.67
C PRO A 363 20.43 11.22 -6.99
N ASP A 364 19.47 10.29 -7.00
CA ASP A 364 18.04 10.60 -7.14
C ASP A 364 17.50 11.63 -6.13
N THR A 365 18.12 11.77 -4.95
CA THR A 365 17.74 12.80 -3.97
C THR A 365 17.92 14.21 -4.53
N TYR A 366 19.02 14.45 -5.27
CA TYR A 366 19.30 15.78 -5.83
C TYR A 366 18.45 16.07 -7.06
N VAL A 367 18.15 15.06 -7.88
CA VAL A 367 17.19 15.20 -8.99
C VAL A 367 15.79 15.55 -8.45
N TRP A 368 15.34 14.85 -7.40
CA TRP A 368 14.09 15.19 -6.70
C TRP A 368 14.11 16.61 -6.14
N ALA A 369 15.22 17.04 -5.55
CA ALA A 369 15.34 18.36 -4.93
C ALA A 369 15.14 19.52 -5.92
N GLU A 370 15.35 19.28 -7.22
CA GLU A 370 15.26 20.32 -8.24
C GLU A 370 14.01 20.25 -9.12
N LEU A 371 13.32 19.11 -9.22
CA LEU A 371 12.13 18.96 -10.07
C LEU A 371 10.83 19.40 -9.38
N PRO A 372 9.85 20.05 -10.05
CA PRO A 372 8.58 20.42 -9.40
C PRO A 372 7.90 19.27 -8.64
N LEU A 373 7.17 19.59 -7.56
CA LEU A 373 6.57 18.55 -6.72
C LEU A 373 5.47 17.84 -7.51
N PRO A 374 5.28 16.51 -7.35
CA PRO A 374 4.44 15.77 -8.26
C PRO A 374 2.96 16.16 -8.24
N TRP A 375 2.45 16.64 -7.11
CA TRP A 375 1.09 17.16 -7.01
C TRP A 375 0.91 18.50 -7.74
N GLU A 376 1.93 19.37 -7.74
CA GLU A 376 1.92 20.62 -8.51
C GLU A 376 1.90 20.32 -10.02
N VAL A 377 2.68 19.31 -10.45
CA VAL A 377 2.72 18.86 -11.85
C VAL A 377 1.39 18.23 -12.25
N LEU A 378 0.83 17.34 -11.43
CA LEU A 378 -0.47 16.69 -11.71
C LEU A 378 -1.64 17.66 -11.81
N ARG A 379 -1.63 18.76 -11.03
CA ARG A 379 -2.65 19.82 -11.12
C ARG A 379 -2.40 20.81 -12.26
N GLY A 380 -1.27 20.72 -12.96
CA GLY A 380 -0.88 21.66 -14.01
C GLY A 380 -0.41 23.02 -13.49
N GLU A 381 -0.04 23.11 -12.21
CA GLU A 381 0.48 24.34 -11.58
C GLU A 381 1.95 24.59 -11.94
N LYS A 382 2.67 23.52 -12.28
CA LYS A 382 4.07 23.55 -12.71
C LYS A 382 4.25 22.64 -13.92
N GLU A 383 5.03 23.11 -14.89
CA GLU A 383 5.43 22.30 -16.04
C GLU A 383 6.58 21.36 -15.65
N CYS A 384 6.51 20.10 -16.08
CA CYS A 384 7.59 19.14 -15.91
C CYS A 384 7.70 18.26 -17.18
N PRO A 385 8.17 18.83 -18.30
CA PRO A 385 8.38 18.08 -19.53
C PRO A 385 9.55 17.09 -19.38
N ARG A 386 9.59 16.05 -20.20
CA ARG A 386 10.70 15.07 -20.26
C ARG A 386 12.07 15.77 -20.34
N SER A 387 12.20 16.79 -21.17
CA SER A 387 13.44 17.56 -21.35
C SER A 387 13.94 18.23 -20.07
N LEU A 388 13.04 18.70 -19.19
CA LEU A 388 13.41 19.23 -17.89
C LEU A 388 14.00 18.13 -17.02
N VAL A 389 13.34 16.97 -16.95
CA VAL A 389 13.81 15.80 -16.18
C VAL A 389 15.19 15.36 -16.65
N GLU A 390 15.40 15.23 -17.96
CA GLU A 390 16.70 14.87 -18.55
C GLU A 390 17.79 15.89 -18.21
N SER A 391 17.49 17.18 -18.30
CA SER A 391 18.45 18.24 -17.97
C SER A 391 18.87 18.22 -16.50
N VAL A 392 17.93 17.93 -15.59
CA VAL A 392 18.22 17.82 -14.15
C VAL A 392 18.98 16.54 -13.84
N CYS A 393 18.60 15.41 -14.44
CA CYS A 393 19.32 14.15 -14.35
C CYS A 393 20.78 14.30 -14.80
N ALA A 394 21.03 14.98 -15.94
CA ALA A 394 22.36 15.23 -16.46
C ALA A 394 23.24 16.05 -15.49
N ARG A 395 22.69 17.10 -14.85
CA ARG A 395 23.41 17.90 -13.85
C ARG A 395 23.88 17.07 -12.66
N HIS A 396 23.13 16.05 -12.27
CA HIS A 396 23.45 15.13 -11.17
C HIS A 396 24.09 13.81 -11.61
N ARG A 397 24.49 13.69 -12.89
CA ARG A 397 25.12 12.49 -13.46
C ARG A 397 24.25 11.23 -13.29
N VAL A 398 22.94 11.41 -13.39
CA VAL A 398 21.96 10.32 -13.38
C VAL A 398 21.55 10.05 -14.82
N ASP A 399 21.59 8.79 -15.24
CA ASP A 399 20.98 8.37 -16.51
C ASP A 399 19.44 8.36 -16.33
N PRO A 400 18.69 9.19 -17.09
CA PRO A 400 17.25 9.30 -16.94
C PRO A 400 16.52 8.01 -17.34
N VAL A 401 17.07 7.23 -18.25
CA VAL A 401 16.51 5.96 -18.75
C VAL A 401 16.85 4.84 -17.78
N ALA A 402 18.13 4.62 -17.48
CA ALA A 402 18.54 3.55 -16.54
C ALA A 402 18.01 3.79 -15.13
N GLY A 403 17.89 5.05 -14.72
CA GLY A 403 17.24 5.44 -13.48
C GLY A 403 15.72 5.28 -13.50
N ALA A 404 15.07 5.14 -14.66
CA ALA A 404 13.63 5.20 -14.84
C ALA A 404 13.01 6.52 -14.34
N TRP A 405 13.66 7.63 -14.69
CA TRP A 405 13.17 9.00 -14.51
C TRP A 405 12.23 9.44 -15.64
N THR A 406 12.45 8.96 -16.86
CA THR A 406 11.68 9.36 -18.07
C THR A 406 10.97 8.22 -18.79
N THR A 407 11.13 6.99 -18.29
CA THR A 407 10.68 5.74 -18.92
C THR A 407 10.36 4.71 -17.84
N ALA A 408 9.62 3.65 -18.22
CA ALA A 408 9.40 2.51 -17.37
C ALA A 408 10.73 1.82 -17.01
N ARG A 409 10.77 1.16 -15.84
CA ARG A 409 11.96 0.37 -15.47
C ARG A 409 12.13 -0.81 -16.44
N PRO A 410 13.34 -1.03 -16.97
CA PRO A 410 13.65 -2.23 -17.75
C PRO A 410 13.23 -3.50 -17.01
N THR A 411 12.90 -4.54 -17.78
CA THR A 411 12.61 -5.87 -17.22
C THR A 411 13.85 -6.37 -16.50
N ALA A 412 13.70 -6.70 -15.21
CA ALA A 412 14.80 -7.18 -14.41
C ALA A 412 14.98 -8.69 -14.63
N LYS A 413 16.23 -9.15 -14.67
CA LYS A 413 16.51 -10.59 -14.71
C LYS A 413 16.04 -11.25 -13.41
N ALA A 414 15.48 -12.45 -13.51
CA ALA A 414 15.12 -13.24 -12.35
C ALA A 414 16.33 -13.44 -11.42
N VAL A 415 16.15 -13.13 -10.14
CA VAL A 415 17.14 -13.45 -9.10
C VAL A 415 16.86 -14.82 -8.50
N SER A 416 17.84 -15.44 -7.86
CA SER A 416 17.60 -16.70 -7.13
C SER A 416 16.63 -16.51 -5.97
N PHE A 417 15.81 -17.52 -5.71
CA PHE A 417 14.93 -17.53 -4.55
C PHE A 417 15.74 -17.46 -3.25
N ARG A 418 15.25 -16.68 -2.29
CA ARG A 418 15.78 -16.64 -0.92
C ARG A 418 14.63 -16.75 0.08
N ARG A 419 14.89 -17.32 1.24
CA ARG A 419 13.84 -17.42 2.26
C ARG A 419 13.44 -16.04 2.78
N THR A 420 12.19 -15.90 3.20
CA THR A 420 11.68 -14.72 3.89
C THR A 420 12.32 -14.69 5.28
N PRO A 421 13.11 -13.66 5.62
CA PRO A 421 13.68 -13.56 6.96
C PRO A 421 12.62 -13.16 7.98
N GLU A 422 12.81 -13.58 9.23
CA GLU A 422 12.12 -12.96 10.36
C GLU A 422 12.74 -11.57 10.60
N LEU A 423 11.91 -10.60 10.99
CA LEU A 423 12.37 -9.21 11.12
C LEU A 423 11.93 -8.56 12.43
N VAL A 424 12.89 -7.99 13.15
CA VAL A 424 12.66 -7.13 14.33
C VAL A 424 13.05 -5.70 13.95
N HIS A 425 12.05 -4.82 13.80
CA HIS A 425 12.25 -3.43 13.34
C HIS A 425 13.11 -3.31 12.06
N GLY A 426 13.00 -4.29 11.15
CA GLY A 426 13.75 -4.33 9.89
C GLY A 426 15.06 -5.11 9.96
N VAL A 427 15.56 -5.46 11.15
CA VAL A 427 16.77 -6.28 11.32
C VAL A 427 16.42 -7.75 11.17
N SER A 428 17.17 -8.47 10.33
CA SER A 428 16.99 -9.91 10.09
C SER A 428 17.34 -10.73 11.33
N VAL A 429 16.45 -11.64 11.70
CA VAL A 429 16.64 -12.63 12.77
C VAL A 429 16.39 -14.01 12.17
N ALA A 430 17.20 -14.99 12.55
CA ALA A 430 17.09 -16.34 11.99
C ALA A 430 15.90 -17.13 12.57
N ASP A 431 15.62 -16.94 13.87
CA ASP A 431 14.62 -17.72 14.60
C ASP A 431 13.35 -16.89 14.91
N PRO A 432 12.14 -17.38 14.57
CA PRO A 432 10.88 -16.67 14.83
C PRO A 432 10.56 -16.45 16.32
N LEU A 433 10.89 -17.39 17.21
CA LEU A 433 10.61 -17.25 18.64
C LEU A 433 11.51 -16.18 19.25
N MET A 434 12.79 -16.18 18.87
CA MET A 434 13.75 -15.14 19.20
C MET A 434 13.30 -13.78 18.67
N ALA A 435 12.81 -13.71 17.43
CA ALA A 435 12.30 -12.46 16.87
C ALA A 435 11.12 -11.91 17.70
N SER A 436 10.21 -12.77 18.15
CA SER A 436 9.10 -12.38 19.04
C SER A 436 9.59 -11.91 20.42
N ALA A 437 10.56 -12.60 21.01
CA ALA A 437 11.16 -12.20 22.29
C ALA A 437 11.86 -10.83 22.20
N LEU A 438 12.71 -10.64 21.17
CA LEU A 438 13.44 -9.39 20.92
C LEU A 438 12.47 -8.21 20.68
N ARG A 439 11.40 -8.42 19.92
CA ARG A 439 10.37 -7.40 19.68
C ARG A 439 9.65 -7.02 20.98
N SER A 440 9.31 -8.00 21.80
CA SER A 440 8.64 -7.79 23.09
C SER A 440 9.52 -7.05 24.09
N ALA A 441 10.82 -7.32 24.07
CA ALA A 441 11.83 -6.59 24.84
C ALA A 441 12.15 -5.19 24.29
N GLY A 442 11.57 -4.79 23.14
CA GLY A 442 11.79 -3.49 22.52
C GLY A 442 13.18 -3.33 21.89
N VAL A 443 13.89 -4.41 21.61
CA VAL A 443 15.19 -4.39 20.94
C VAL A 443 15.04 -3.79 19.54
N PHE A 444 15.98 -2.93 19.13
CA PHE A 444 15.94 -2.14 17.88
C PHE A 444 14.78 -1.14 17.74
N SER A 445 13.91 -0.99 18.75
CA SER A 445 12.75 -0.07 18.67
C SER A 445 13.10 1.40 18.82
N GLY A 446 14.33 1.72 19.24
CA GLY A 446 14.77 3.07 19.59
C GLY A 446 14.16 3.64 20.88
N LYS A 447 13.25 2.92 21.56
CA LYS A 447 12.50 3.43 22.73
C LYS A 447 13.31 3.53 24.03
N ASN A 448 14.50 2.93 24.11
CA ASN A 448 15.37 2.97 25.30
C ASN A 448 16.55 3.97 25.21
N LYS A 449 16.58 4.88 24.22
CA LYS A 449 17.68 5.86 24.07
C LYS A 449 17.85 6.86 25.24
N ARG A 450 16.89 6.96 26.16
CA ARG A 450 17.02 7.84 27.35
C ARG A 450 18.06 7.34 28.36
N ALA A 451 18.22 6.03 28.53
CA ALA A 451 19.23 5.47 29.44
C ALA A 451 20.64 5.54 28.86
N ALA A 452 20.80 5.18 27.58
CA ALA A 452 22.10 5.22 26.91
C ALA A 452 22.65 6.64 26.69
N ALA A 453 21.79 7.66 26.58
CA ALA A 453 22.26 9.05 26.50
C ALA A 453 22.68 9.63 27.87
N GLN A 454 22.28 9.01 28.98
CA GLN A 454 22.65 9.41 30.35
C GLN A 454 23.86 8.66 30.89
N GLU A 455 24.31 7.58 30.25
CA GLU A 455 25.61 6.95 30.53
C GLU A 455 26.77 7.55 29.72
N TRP A 456 26.46 8.45 28.77
CA TRP A 456 27.44 9.08 27.86
C TRP A 456 27.49 10.62 27.99
N LEU A 457 26.78 11.17 28.99
CA LEU A 457 26.95 12.52 29.54
C LEU A 457 27.37 12.37 31.01
#